data_AF-R7JDB1-F1
#
_entry.id   AF-R7JDB1-F1
#
_cell.length_a   1.000
_cell.length_b   1.000
_cell.length_c   1.000
_cell.angle_alpha   90.00
_cell.angle_beta   90.00
_cell.angle_gamma   90.00
#
_symmetry.space_group_name_H-M   'P 1'
#
loop_
_entity.id
_entity.type
_entity.pdbx_description
1 polymer ?
#
loop_
_entity_poly.entity_id
_entity_poly.type
_entity_poly.pdbx_seq_one_letter_code
_entity_poly.pdbx_strand_id
1 'polypeptide(L)'
;MPASFLHGVETIEITKGARTITTVKTAVVGIVGTAPIEDVEDEYKTINTPTLIMNEIEAVRYFGNHKAGFTIPQALQAIFDQGAGIAIVINVYDPEKHEDVSDVTVGEINGSVDALTGKRTGMKAFEDCYSLFGYYPKTIIAPVFCEETAVVTEMNTICNKIRAMGIVDAPVGASVQEVISGRGPEGTINFNTSSERIILCYPHLKVYDSESDSIKLQPYSQRLAGVIAAKDVEKGYHWSPSNTEIQGIVGVERQLTSMINDPTSEVNALNECGVVTVFNSYGSGFRTWGNRSAAYPSSTNPTNFINVRRTADIIHESVEYSMLQFMDYPIDNGLIDSICETVNQFIRTLIGRGALIDGKCTFNQDKNPATEIANGHLTFDIEFMPPTPAERITFESFINIELLKSLGGS
;
A
#
# COMPACT_ATOMS: atom_id res chain seq x y z
N MET A 1 -44.80 -25.53 14.34
CA MET A 1 -44.80 -26.97 14.03
C MET A 1 -44.93 -27.74 15.34
N PRO A 2 -45.81 -28.75 15.46
CA PRO A 2 -45.80 -29.62 16.62
C PRO A 2 -44.49 -30.41 16.62
N ALA A 3 -43.77 -30.41 17.74
CA ALA A 3 -42.49 -31.11 17.85
C ALA A 3 -42.70 -32.62 17.63
N SER A 4 -41.97 -33.20 16.67
CA SER A 4 -41.89 -34.66 16.54
C SER A 4 -41.38 -35.25 17.84
N PHE A 5 -42.09 -36.26 18.38
CA PHE A 5 -41.68 -36.98 19.58
C PHE A 5 -40.33 -37.66 19.33
N LEU A 6 -39.27 -37.17 19.98
CA LEU A 6 -37.94 -37.79 20.00
C LEU A 6 -37.75 -38.55 21.32
N HIS A 7 -37.42 -39.84 21.25
CA HIS A 7 -36.98 -40.63 22.39
C HIS A 7 -35.48 -40.93 22.25
N GLY A 8 -34.63 -39.95 22.60
CA GLY A 8 -33.17 -40.02 22.49
C GLY A 8 -32.49 -38.72 22.91
N VAL A 9 -31.16 -38.65 22.80
CA VAL A 9 -30.38 -37.40 22.97
C VAL A 9 -30.02 -36.89 21.59
N GLU A 10 -30.49 -35.70 21.22
CA GLU A 10 -30.02 -34.99 20.03
C GLU A 10 -29.10 -33.84 20.45
N THR A 11 -28.04 -33.63 19.67
CA THR A 11 -27.24 -32.40 19.73
C THR A 11 -27.61 -31.60 18.50
N ILE A 12 -28.41 -30.55 18.69
CA ILE A 12 -28.63 -29.54 17.66
C ILE A 12 -27.47 -28.55 17.78
N GLU A 13 -26.64 -28.48 16.75
CA GLU A 13 -25.61 -27.45 16.67
C GLU A 13 -26.29 -26.10 16.36
N ILE A 14 -26.65 -25.38 17.42
CA ILE A 14 -27.14 -24.01 17.30
C ILE A 14 -25.92 -23.11 17.30
N THR A 15 -25.50 -22.67 16.11
CA THR A 15 -24.46 -21.66 15.97
C THR A 15 -24.96 -20.35 16.57
N LYS A 16 -24.51 -20.01 17.79
CA LYS A 16 -24.82 -18.74 18.48
C LYS A 16 -23.55 -17.91 18.60
N GLY A 17 -23.59 -16.70 18.07
CA GLY A 17 -22.50 -15.73 18.15
C GLY A 17 -22.44 -14.87 16.90
N ALA A 18 -22.00 -13.63 17.05
CA ALA A 18 -21.63 -12.81 15.91
C ALA A 18 -20.38 -13.43 15.26
N ARG A 19 -20.38 -13.45 13.93
CA ARG A 19 -19.35 -14.10 13.14
C ARG A 19 -18.16 -13.16 13.02
N THR A 20 -16.95 -13.69 13.18
CA THR A 20 -15.73 -12.86 13.16
C THR A 20 -15.39 -12.38 11.76
N ILE A 21 -15.15 -11.08 11.62
CA ILE A 21 -14.56 -10.48 10.42
C ILE A 21 -13.06 -10.78 10.41
N THR A 22 -12.57 -11.34 9.30
CA THR A 22 -11.13 -11.53 9.07
C THR A 22 -10.57 -10.37 8.27
N THR A 23 -9.40 -9.88 8.65
CA THR A 23 -8.68 -8.84 7.91
C THR A 23 -8.22 -9.36 6.56
N VAL A 24 -8.38 -8.56 5.50
CA VAL A 24 -7.82 -8.85 4.17
C VAL A 24 -6.30 -8.92 4.20
N LYS A 25 -5.70 -9.65 3.25
CA LYS A 25 -4.23 -9.71 3.12
C LYS A 25 -3.68 -8.31 2.81
N THR A 26 -2.67 -7.87 3.56
CA THR A 26 -2.17 -6.49 3.50
C THR A 26 -0.78 -6.35 2.86
N ALA A 27 0.09 -7.36 3.04
CA ALA A 27 1.45 -7.40 2.52
C ALA A 27 1.54 -7.99 1.10
N VAL A 28 0.70 -7.50 0.18
CA VAL A 28 0.67 -7.94 -1.22
C VAL A 28 1.03 -6.77 -2.14
N VAL A 29 2.12 -6.94 -2.90
CA VAL A 29 2.64 -5.93 -3.83
C VAL A 29 2.24 -6.30 -5.27
N GLY A 30 1.56 -5.39 -5.95
CA GLY A 30 1.31 -5.47 -7.38
C GLY A 30 2.47 -4.86 -8.17
N ILE A 31 3.04 -5.62 -9.10
CA ILE A 31 4.14 -5.18 -9.97
C ILE A 31 3.67 -5.24 -11.41
N VAL A 32 3.82 -4.14 -12.15
CA VAL A 32 3.70 -4.12 -13.61
C VAL A 32 5.02 -3.68 -14.21
N GLY A 33 5.52 -4.41 -15.20
CA GLY A 33 6.80 -4.13 -15.81
C GLY A 33 7.20 -5.16 -16.86
N THR A 34 8.50 -5.29 -17.09
CA THR A 34 9.07 -6.16 -18.11
C THR A 34 9.90 -7.27 -17.48
N ALA A 35 9.76 -8.49 -18.00
CA ALA A 35 10.51 -9.67 -17.58
C ALA A 35 11.11 -10.41 -18.78
N PRO A 36 12.30 -11.03 -18.65
CA PRO A 36 12.97 -11.82 -19.68
C PRO A 36 12.29 -13.19 -19.84
N ILE A 37 11.03 -13.20 -20.26
CA ILE A 37 10.23 -14.43 -20.38
C ILE A 37 10.72 -15.36 -21.51
N GLU A 38 11.61 -14.88 -22.38
CA GLU A 38 12.31 -15.70 -23.38
C GLU A 38 13.23 -16.77 -22.74
N ASP A 39 13.78 -16.48 -21.56
CA ASP A 39 14.69 -17.35 -20.81
C ASP A 39 13.93 -18.36 -19.92
N VAL A 40 12.59 -18.35 -19.98
CA VAL A 40 11.69 -19.16 -19.17
C VAL A 40 11.07 -20.29 -20.00
N GLU A 41 10.78 -21.44 -19.38
CA GLU A 41 10.11 -22.56 -20.06
C GLU A 41 8.70 -22.15 -20.54
N ASP A 42 8.29 -22.64 -21.71
CA ASP A 42 7.05 -22.22 -22.37
C ASP A 42 5.78 -22.36 -21.51
N GLU A 43 5.75 -23.34 -20.59
CA GLU A 43 4.62 -23.56 -19.68
C GLU A 43 4.44 -22.40 -18.66
N TYR A 44 5.52 -21.72 -18.30
CA TYR A 44 5.51 -20.65 -17.30
C TYR A 44 5.51 -19.24 -17.91
N LYS A 45 5.56 -19.12 -19.25
CA LYS A 45 5.51 -17.81 -19.91
C LYS A 45 4.16 -17.15 -19.68
N THR A 46 4.15 -16.04 -18.93
CA THR A 46 2.95 -15.24 -18.70
C THR A 46 3.11 -13.83 -19.29
N ILE A 47 2.13 -13.44 -20.10
CA ILE A 47 2.05 -12.12 -20.73
C ILE A 47 0.67 -11.53 -20.41
N ASN A 48 0.66 -10.30 -19.89
CA ASN A 48 -0.54 -9.56 -19.52
C ASN A 48 -1.53 -10.38 -18.67
N THR A 49 -0.99 -11.25 -17.81
CA THR A 49 -1.78 -12.15 -16.97
C THR A 49 -1.25 -12.04 -15.54
N PRO A 50 -2.09 -11.63 -14.57
CA PRO A 50 -1.68 -11.52 -13.17
C PRO A 50 -1.20 -12.88 -12.66
N THR A 51 0.04 -12.94 -12.19
CA THR A 51 0.67 -14.17 -11.68
C THR A 51 1.07 -13.95 -10.22
N LEU A 52 0.64 -14.85 -9.34
CA LEU A 52 0.99 -14.81 -7.92
C LEU A 52 2.37 -15.42 -7.70
N ILE A 53 3.25 -14.69 -7.03
CA ILE A 53 4.60 -15.09 -6.68
C ILE A 53 4.76 -15.00 -5.16
N MET A 54 5.13 -16.11 -4.53
CA MET A 54 5.26 -16.21 -3.07
C MET A 54 6.70 -16.36 -2.59
N ASN A 55 7.64 -16.70 -3.48
CA ASN A 55 9.03 -16.90 -3.15
C ASN A 55 9.95 -16.65 -4.36
N GLU A 56 11.25 -16.57 -4.11
CA GLU A 56 12.28 -16.31 -5.13
C GLU A 56 12.35 -17.41 -6.19
N ILE A 57 12.09 -18.68 -5.83
CA ILE A 57 12.11 -19.80 -6.79
C ILE A 57 11.00 -19.62 -7.83
N GLU A 58 9.80 -19.24 -7.40
CA GLU A 58 8.70 -18.91 -8.29
C GLU A 58 9.00 -17.68 -9.14
N ALA A 59 9.63 -16.65 -8.57
CA ALA A 59 10.01 -15.45 -9.30
C ALA A 59 10.91 -15.79 -10.49
N VAL A 60 11.98 -16.57 -10.26
CA VAL A 60 12.89 -16.99 -11.33
C VAL A 60 12.19 -17.93 -12.32
N ARG A 61 11.33 -18.83 -11.83
CA ARG A 61 10.61 -19.78 -12.69
C ARG A 61 9.64 -19.10 -13.67
N TYR A 62 8.93 -18.05 -13.24
CA TYR A 62 7.93 -17.38 -14.09
C TYR A 62 8.51 -16.18 -14.87
N PHE A 63 9.51 -15.50 -14.31
CA PHE A 63 9.99 -14.23 -14.85
C PHE A 63 11.50 -14.19 -15.14
N GLY A 64 12.19 -15.33 -14.99
CA GLY A 64 13.61 -15.45 -15.30
C GLY A 64 14.52 -14.83 -14.24
N ASN A 65 15.83 -14.98 -14.46
CA ASN A 65 16.85 -14.36 -13.60
C ASN A 65 16.94 -12.85 -13.84
N HIS A 66 17.77 -12.18 -13.04
CA HIS A 66 18.10 -10.80 -13.30
C HIS A 66 18.74 -10.69 -14.71
N LYS A 67 18.38 -9.62 -15.43
CA LYS A 67 18.87 -9.34 -16.78
C LYS A 67 18.75 -7.84 -17.00
N ALA A 68 19.80 -7.25 -17.55
CA ALA A 68 19.83 -5.81 -17.78
C ALA A 68 18.66 -5.36 -18.69
N GLY A 69 18.03 -4.23 -18.34
CA GLY A 69 16.88 -3.67 -19.06
C GLY A 69 15.52 -4.15 -18.55
N PHE A 70 15.45 -5.30 -17.88
CA PHE A 70 14.19 -5.82 -17.33
C PHE A 70 13.94 -5.37 -15.90
N THR A 71 12.69 -4.99 -15.61
CA THR A 71 12.34 -4.33 -14.35
C THR A 71 11.75 -5.26 -13.30
N ILE A 72 11.06 -6.34 -13.70
CA ILE A 72 10.37 -7.26 -12.80
C ILE A 72 11.32 -8.08 -11.92
N PRO A 73 12.34 -8.78 -12.46
CA PRO A 73 13.26 -9.56 -11.63
C PRO A 73 13.95 -8.71 -10.57
N GLN A 74 14.36 -7.50 -10.96
CA GLN A 74 14.95 -6.52 -10.04
C GLN A 74 13.96 -6.11 -8.93
N ALA A 75 12.71 -5.81 -9.28
CA ALA A 75 11.68 -5.41 -8.31
C ALA A 75 11.37 -6.51 -7.30
N LEU A 76 11.27 -7.75 -7.78
CA LEU A 76 11.01 -8.92 -6.93
C LEU A 76 12.16 -9.13 -5.94
N GLN A 77 13.41 -9.09 -6.41
CA GLN A 77 14.58 -9.17 -5.55
C GLN A 77 14.59 -8.05 -4.49
N ALA A 78 14.32 -6.81 -4.89
CA ALA A 78 14.29 -5.68 -3.96
C ALA A 78 13.21 -5.82 -2.86
N ILE A 79 12.09 -6.46 -3.18
CA ILE A 79 11.03 -6.78 -2.21
C ILE A 79 11.46 -7.92 -1.29
N PHE A 80 11.98 -9.02 -1.85
CA PHE A 80 12.40 -10.20 -1.08
C PHE A 80 13.57 -9.91 -0.14
N ASP A 81 14.46 -8.99 -0.51
CA ASP A 81 15.55 -8.51 0.34
C ASP A 81 15.08 -7.90 1.67
N GLN A 82 13.82 -7.44 1.78
CA GLN A 82 13.25 -6.93 3.03
C GLN A 82 12.68 -8.04 3.93
N GLY A 83 12.68 -9.30 3.46
CA GLY A 83 12.24 -10.48 4.20
C GLY A 83 10.75 -10.79 4.13
N ALA A 84 9.96 -10.04 3.35
CA ALA A 84 8.53 -10.32 3.13
C ALA A 84 8.07 -9.83 1.77
N GLY A 85 7.34 -10.68 1.04
CA GLY A 85 6.71 -10.27 -0.21
C GLY A 85 5.88 -11.37 -0.82
N ILE A 86 4.56 -11.22 -0.77
CA ILE A 86 3.72 -11.83 -1.79
C ILE A 86 3.59 -10.79 -2.89
N ALA A 87 3.92 -11.16 -4.12
CA ALA A 87 3.81 -10.27 -5.26
C ALA A 87 2.77 -10.81 -6.25
N ILE A 88 1.97 -9.90 -6.81
CA ILE A 88 1.16 -10.17 -8.00
C ILE A 88 1.84 -9.44 -9.14
N VAL A 89 2.32 -10.18 -10.11
CA VAL A 89 3.18 -9.66 -11.18
C VAL A 89 2.46 -9.74 -12.50
N ILE A 90 2.55 -8.65 -13.27
CA ILE A 90 2.03 -8.55 -14.64
C ILE A 90 3.20 -8.15 -15.54
N ASN A 91 3.67 -9.11 -16.33
CA ASN A 91 4.64 -8.84 -17.39
C ASN A 91 3.93 -8.32 -18.65
N VAL A 92 4.40 -7.20 -19.19
CA VAL A 92 3.89 -6.64 -20.46
C VAL A 92 4.81 -6.94 -21.65
N TYR A 93 6.05 -7.37 -21.42
CA TYR A 93 6.99 -7.67 -22.49
C TYR A 93 6.60 -8.97 -23.20
N ASP A 94 6.38 -8.87 -24.50
CA ASP A 94 6.07 -9.97 -25.41
C ASP A 94 7.20 -10.14 -26.46
N PRO A 95 7.98 -11.25 -26.42
CA PRO A 95 9.05 -11.54 -27.39
C PRO A 95 8.58 -11.66 -28.84
N GLU A 96 7.30 -11.92 -29.10
CA GLU A 96 6.77 -11.97 -30.47
C GLU A 96 6.50 -10.57 -31.03
N LYS A 97 6.35 -9.57 -30.15
CA LYS A 97 5.98 -8.19 -30.52
C LYS A 97 7.12 -7.20 -30.35
N HIS A 98 8.00 -7.42 -29.37
CA HIS A 98 9.08 -6.51 -29.01
C HIS A 98 10.42 -7.12 -29.41
N GLU A 99 11.20 -6.39 -30.21
CA GLU A 99 12.56 -6.81 -30.55
C GLU A 99 13.51 -6.52 -29.37
N ASP A 100 13.28 -5.40 -28.69
CA ASP A 100 14.03 -4.98 -27.50
C ASP A 100 13.09 -4.58 -26.35
N VAL A 101 13.60 -4.62 -25.11
CA VAL A 101 12.82 -4.23 -23.92
C VAL A 101 12.38 -2.76 -23.96
N SER A 102 13.14 -1.91 -24.66
CA SER A 102 12.81 -0.50 -24.87
C SER A 102 11.60 -0.28 -25.78
N ASP A 103 11.17 -1.29 -26.54
CA ASP A 103 10.01 -1.18 -27.42
C ASP A 103 8.68 -1.18 -26.66
N VAL A 104 8.71 -1.61 -25.39
CA VAL A 104 7.54 -1.59 -24.52
C VAL A 104 7.08 -0.15 -24.31
N THR A 105 5.86 0.12 -24.75
CA THR A 105 5.28 1.46 -24.70
C THR A 105 4.60 1.73 -23.35
N VAL A 106 4.50 3.02 -22.99
CA VAL A 106 3.69 3.48 -21.85
C VAL A 106 2.23 3.02 -21.96
N GLY A 107 1.70 2.90 -23.19
CA GLY A 107 0.36 2.40 -23.45
C GLY A 107 0.16 0.94 -23.05
N GLU A 108 1.20 0.11 -23.15
CA GLU A 108 1.14 -1.31 -22.75
C GLU A 108 1.24 -1.47 -21.24
N ILE A 109 2.04 -0.62 -20.57
CA ILE A 109 2.10 -0.58 -19.10
C ILE A 109 0.76 -0.15 -18.52
N ASN A 110 0.14 0.92 -19.04
CA ASN A 110 -1.19 1.34 -18.62
C ASN A 110 -2.24 0.29 -18.95
N GLY A 111 -2.12 -0.30 -20.14
CA GLY A 111 -2.96 -1.39 -20.59
C GLY A 111 -4.32 -0.95 -21.12
N SER A 112 -5.01 -1.90 -21.72
CA SER A 112 -6.31 -1.71 -22.35
C SER A 112 -7.25 -2.87 -22.00
N VAL A 113 -8.50 -2.74 -22.44
CA VAL A 113 -9.48 -3.83 -22.38
C VAL A 113 -9.76 -4.23 -23.82
N ASP A 114 -9.48 -5.48 -24.16
CA ASP A 114 -9.82 -6.02 -25.46
C ASP A 114 -11.35 -6.10 -25.60
N ALA A 115 -11.89 -5.46 -26.64
CA ALA A 115 -13.34 -5.31 -26.80
C ALA A 115 -14.07 -6.62 -27.15
N LEU A 116 -13.35 -7.62 -27.67
CA LEU A 116 -13.93 -8.88 -28.14
C LEU A 116 -13.87 -9.98 -27.07
N THR A 117 -12.74 -10.05 -26.36
CA THR A 117 -12.46 -11.06 -25.34
C THR A 117 -12.71 -10.56 -23.91
N GLY A 118 -12.77 -9.24 -23.72
CA GLY A 118 -12.83 -8.62 -22.39
C GLY A 118 -11.53 -8.73 -21.61
N LYS A 119 -10.45 -9.27 -22.20
CA LYS A 119 -9.17 -9.44 -21.52
C LYS A 119 -8.56 -8.07 -21.21
N ARG A 120 -8.21 -7.86 -19.94
CA ARG A 120 -7.48 -6.68 -19.50
C ARG A 120 -5.97 -6.91 -19.64
N THR A 121 -5.24 -5.88 -20.04
CA THR A 121 -3.77 -5.90 -20.15
C THR A 121 -3.15 -4.84 -19.25
N GLY A 122 -1.82 -4.91 -19.06
CA GLY A 122 -1.07 -3.95 -18.25
C GLY A 122 -1.65 -3.76 -16.85
N MET A 123 -1.63 -2.52 -16.36
CA MET A 123 -2.09 -2.17 -15.03
C MET A 123 -3.59 -2.44 -14.80
N LYS A 124 -4.41 -2.42 -15.87
CA LYS A 124 -5.84 -2.75 -15.77
C LYS A 124 -6.10 -4.19 -15.37
N ALA A 125 -5.18 -5.11 -15.64
CA ALA A 125 -5.31 -6.50 -15.24
C ALA A 125 -5.27 -6.71 -13.71
N PHE A 126 -4.89 -5.70 -12.92
CA PHE A 126 -5.05 -5.76 -11.46
C PHE A 126 -6.51 -5.87 -11.02
N GLU A 127 -7.47 -5.45 -11.84
CA GLU A 127 -8.91 -5.64 -11.56
C GLU A 127 -9.31 -7.12 -11.56
N ASP A 128 -8.61 -7.98 -12.30
CA ASP A 128 -8.93 -9.40 -12.38
C ASP A 128 -8.40 -10.20 -11.17
N CYS A 129 -7.54 -9.59 -10.34
CA CYS A 129 -6.88 -10.25 -9.22
C CYS A 129 -7.85 -10.78 -8.17
N TYR A 130 -8.95 -10.08 -7.91
CA TYR A 130 -9.94 -10.58 -6.96
C TYR A 130 -10.65 -11.85 -7.45
N SER A 131 -10.96 -11.92 -8.75
CA SER A 131 -11.56 -13.12 -9.34
C SER A 131 -10.58 -14.31 -9.33
N LEU A 132 -9.30 -14.04 -9.58
CA LEU A 132 -8.26 -15.08 -9.66
C LEU A 132 -7.76 -15.56 -8.29
N PHE A 133 -7.59 -14.64 -7.34
CA PHE A 133 -6.89 -14.91 -6.07
C PHE A 133 -7.73 -14.62 -4.82
N GLY A 134 -8.88 -13.96 -4.96
CA GLY A 134 -9.75 -13.57 -3.84
C GLY A 134 -9.30 -12.31 -3.09
N TYR A 135 -8.28 -11.59 -3.58
CA TYR A 135 -7.80 -10.34 -2.97
C TYR A 135 -7.07 -9.46 -4.00
N TYR A 136 -7.03 -8.15 -3.73
CA TYR A 136 -6.27 -7.18 -4.52
C TYR A 136 -4.89 -6.91 -3.90
N PRO A 137 -3.88 -6.52 -4.70
CA PRO A 137 -2.65 -5.94 -4.15
C PRO A 137 -2.95 -4.65 -3.40
N LYS A 138 -2.26 -4.39 -2.29
CA LYS A 138 -2.43 -3.15 -1.48
C LYS A 138 -1.39 -2.08 -1.77
N THR A 139 -0.32 -2.46 -2.44
CA THR A 139 0.71 -1.55 -2.94
C THR A 139 0.95 -1.84 -4.40
N ILE A 140 0.96 -0.84 -5.26
CA ILE A 140 1.24 -0.99 -6.70
C ILE A 140 2.52 -0.25 -7.04
N ILE A 141 3.39 -0.89 -7.80
CA ILE A 141 4.61 -0.30 -8.36
C ILE A 141 4.70 -0.57 -9.86
N ALA A 142 5.23 0.41 -10.60
CA ALA A 142 5.58 0.29 -12.01
C ALA A 142 7.03 0.80 -12.18
N PRO A 143 8.04 -0.01 -11.81
CA PRO A 143 9.39 0.47 -11.68
C PRO A 143 9.97 0.94 -13.01
N VAL A 144 10.74 2.03 -13.01
CA VAL A 144 11.25 2.76 -14.19
C VAL A 144 10.15 3.45 -15.00
N PHE A 145 9.01 2.79 -15.22
CA PHE A 145 7.89 3.36 -15.98
C PHE A 145 7.12 4.47 -15.25
N CYS A 146 7.19 4.49 -13.92
CA CYS A 146 6.49 5.51 -13.12
C CYS A 146 7.07 6.92 -13.26
N GLU A 147 8.22 7.11 -13.92
CA GLU A 147 8.78 8.42 -14.30
C GLU A 147 7.89 9.16 -15.33
N GLU A 148 7.04 8.42 -16.04
CA GLU A 148 6.11 8.95 -17.02
C GLU A 148 4.79 9.39 -16.37
N THR A 149 4.39 10.64 -16.60
CA THR A 149 3.18 11.23 -16.00
C THR A 149 1.90 10.47 -16.38
N ALA A 150 1.86 9.88 -17.58
CA ALA A 150 0.74 9.06 -18.04
C ALA A 150 0.59 7.76 -17.24
N VAL A 151 1.70 7.16 -16.77
CA VAL A 151 1.67 5.96 -15.90
C VAL A 151 1.19 6.32 -14.51
N VAL A 152 1.67 7.45 -13.95
CA VAL A 152 1.21 7.93 -12.64
C VAL A 152 -0.30 8.21 -12.61
N THR A 153 -0.83 8.78 -13.69
CA THR A 153 -2.26 9.08 -13.81
C THR A 153 -3.10 7.80 -13.85
N GLU A 154 -2.70 6.80 -14.63
CA GLU A 154 -3.39 5.51 -14.68
C GLU A 154 -3.26 4.75 -13.35
N MET A 155 -2.07 4.77 -12.74
CA MET A 155 -1.83 4.18 -11.42
C MET A 155 -2.75 4.77 -10.37
N ASN A 156 -2.94 6.09 -10.37
CA ASN A 156 -3.90 6.71 -9.47
C ASN A 156 -5.33 6.22 -9.71
N THR A 157 -5.75 6.08 -10.98
CA THR A 157 -7.07 5.56 -11.34
C THR A 157 -7.29 4.14 -10.82
N ILE A 158 -6.33 3.24 -11.04
CA ILE A 158 -6.41 1.85 -10.58
C ILE A 158 -6.36 1.78 -9.06
N CYS A 159 -5.46 2.52 -8.40
CA CYS A 159 -5.36 2.57 -6.94
C CYS A 159 -6.67 3.02 -6.29
N ASN A 160 -7.37 4.00 -6.88
CA ASN A 160 -8.69 4.42 -6.40
C ASN A 160 -9.75 3.33 -6.55
N LYS A 161 -9.69 2.57 -7.65
CA LYS A 161 -10.67 1.51 -7.94
C LYS A 161 -10.51 0.28 -7.05
N ILE A 162 -9.28 -0.19 -6.83
CA ILE A 162 -9.00 -1.41 -6.06
C ILE A 162 -8.61 -1.16 -4.59
N ARG A 163 -8.64 0.11 -4.16
CA ARG A 163 -8.20 0.57 -2.83
C ARG A 163 -6.76 0.15 -2.48
N ALA A 164 -5.83 0.51 -3.35
CA ALA A 164 -4.39 0.32 -3.15
C ALA A 164 -3.66 1.67 -3.00
N MET A 165 -2.37 1.58 -2.64
CA MET A 165 -1.43 2.70 -2.66
C MET A 165 -0.45 2.53 -3.82
N GLY A 166 -0.32 3.53 -4.69
CA GLY A 166 0.69 3.55 -5.74
C GLY A 166 1.97 4.22 -5.24
N ILE A 167 3.14 3.66 -5.58
CA ILE A 167 4.43 4.26 -5.25
C ILE A 167 5.10 4.71 -6.54
N VAL A 168 5.51 5.97 -6.57
CA VAL A 168 6.02 6.67 -7.76
C VAL A 168 7.37 7.28 -7.43
N ASP A 169 8.35 7.08 -8.30
CA ASP A 169 9.70 7.61 -8.16
C ASP A 169 9.87 8.90 -8.97
N ALA A 170 10.69 9.82 -8.46
CA ALA A 170 11.18 10.95 -9.23
C ALA A 170 12.16 10.46 -10.30
N PRO A 171 12.29 11.14 -11.46
CA PRO A 171 13.21 10.72 -12.52
C PRO A 171 14.66 10.64 -12.05
N VAL A 172 15.44 9.69 -12.59
CA VAL A 172 16.88 9.59 -12.32
C VAL A 172 17.57 10.93 -12.64
N GLY A 173 18.46 11.38 -11.75
CA GLY A 173 19.24 12.60 -11.91
C GLY A 173 18.57 13.88 -11.41
N ALA A 174 17.28 13.83 -11.06
CA ALA A 174 16.54 14.99 -10.59
C ALA A 174 17.23 15.66 -9.39
N SER A 175 17.28 16.98 -9.39
CA SER A 175 17.73 17.78 -8.26
C SER A 175 16.62 17.96 -7.22
N VAL A 176 17.01 18.27 -5.98
CA VAL A 176 16.06 18.57 -4.90
C VAL A 176 15.11 19.70 -5.31
N GLN A 177 15.63 20.72 -5.98
CA GLN A 177 14.82 21.84 -6.46
C GLN A 177 13.80 21.41 -7.53
N GLU A 178 14.22 20.56 -8.48
CA GLU A 178 13.31 20.04 -9.52
C GLU A 178 12.20 19.16 -8.92
N VAL A 179 12.50 18.37 -7.89
CA VAL A 179 11.51 17.56 -7.18
C VAL A 179 10.49 18.45 -6.46
N ILE A 180 10.96 19.50 -5.77
CA ILE A 180 10.09 20.46 -5.09
C ILE A 180 9.24 21.24 -6.10
N SER A 181 9.85 21.79 -7.17
CA SER A 181 9.11 22.51 -8.21
C SER A 181 8.19 21.61 -9.01
N GLY A 182 8.50 20.31 -9.10
CA GLY A 182 7.68 19.26 -9.70
C GLY A 182 6.31 19.10 -9.05
N ARG A 183 6.16 19.51 -7.78
CA ARG A 183 4.86 19.60 -7.10
C ARG A 183 4.03 20.81 -7.51
N GLY A 184 4.63 21.79 -8.18
CA GLY A 184 3.98 23.02 -8.62
C GLY A 184 3.23 22.89 -9.94
N PRO A 185 2.40 23.89 -10.31
CA PRO A 185 1.65 23.89 -11.57
C PRO A 185 2.54 23.90 -12.82
N GLU A 186 3.72 24.50 -12.73
CA GLU A 186 4.75 24.53 -13.77
C GLU A 186 5.79 23.40 -13.62
N GLY A 187 5.46 22.37 -12.82
CA GLY A 187 6.32 21.22 -12.60
C GLY A 187 6.59 20.45 -13.89
N THR A 188 7.86 20.13 -14.14
CA THR A 188 8.30 19.44 -15.36
C THR A 188 8.45 17.93 -15.19
N ILE A 189 8.22 17.42 -13.97
CA ILE A 189 8.30 16.00 -13.63
C ILE A 189 6.93 15.44 -13.25
N ASN A 190 6.83 14.12 -13.17
CA ASN A 190 5.67 13.29 -12.86
C ASN A 190 5.06 13.44 -11.45
N PHE A 191 5.41 14.49 -10.70
CA PHE A 191 5.05 14.67 -9.28
C PHE A 191 3.87 15.63 -9.06
N ASN A 192 3.32 16.22 -10.13
CA ASN A 192 2.15 17.09 -10.06
C ASN A 192 0.85 16.28 -9.87
N THR A 193 0.63 15.79 -8.64
CA THR A 193 -0.57 15.05 -8.23
C THR A 193 -0.95 15.39 -6.78
N SER A 194 -2.23 15.34 -6.45
CA SER A 194 -2.77 15.60 -5.11
C SER A 194 -3.50 14.38 -4.51
N SER A 195 -3.18 13.19 -5.01
CA SER A 195 -3.85 11.96 -4.58
C SER A 195 -3.42 11.48 -3.20
N GLU A 196 -4.38 11.10 -2.37
CA GLU A 196 -4.13 10.45 -1.07
C GLU A 196 -3.64 9.00 -1.21
N ARG A 197 -3.68 8.44 -2.43
CA ARG A 197 -3.28 7.07 -2.74
C ARG A 197 -1.93 6.96 -3.43
N ILE A 198 -1.28 8.07 -3.74
CA ILE A 198 0.04 8.08 -4.37
C ILE A 198 1.09 8.47 -3.34
N ILE A 199 2.19 7.71 -3.30
CA ILE A 199 3.37 7.97 -2.47
C ILE A 199 4.50 8.36 -3.41
N LEU A 200 5.01 9.58 -3.27
CA LEU A 200 6.12 10.07 -4.08
C LEU A 200 7.44 9.75 -3.37
N CYS A 201 8.41 9.24 -4.11
CA CYS A 201 9.68 8.75 -3.58
C CYS A 201 10.87 9.41 -4.27
N TYR A 202 11.85 9.82 -3.47
CA TYR A 202 13.11 10.38 -3.97
C TYR A 202 14.20 10.26 -2.90
N PRO A 203 15.46 9.95 -3.24
CA PRO A 203 16.03 9.72 -4.58
C PRO A 203 16.09 8.23 -4.95
N HIS A 204 16.67 7.90 -6.11
CA HIS A 204 17.00 6.52 -6.44
C HIS A 204 18.03 5.93 -5.46
N LEU A 205 18.08 4.61 -5.38
CA LEU A 205 18.94 3.87 -4.45
C LEU A 205 20.10 3.20 -5.20
N LYS A 206 21.26 3.14 -4.57
CA LYS A 206 22.43 2.40 -5.08
C LYS A 206 22.38 0.98 -4.54
N VAL A 207 22.38 0.02 -5.45
CA VAL A 207 22.33 -1.41 -5.15
C VAL A 207 23.52 -2.08 -5.83
N TYR A 208 24.15 -3.01 -5.12
CA TYR A 208 25.19 -3.84 -5.72
C TYR A 208 24.53 -4.98 -6.49
N ASP A 209 24.81 -5.05 -7.78
CA ASP A 209 24.35 -6.13 -8.66
C ASP A 209 25.48 -7.14 -8.83
N SER A 210 25.22 -8.37 -8.36
CA SER A 210 26.18 -9.48 -8.41
C SER A 210 26.44 -10.00 -9.81
N GLU A 211 25.52 -9.82 -10.76
CA GLU A 211 25.71 -10.29 -12.14
C GLU A 211 26.69 -9.42 -12.92
N SER A 212 26.57 -8.10 -12.75
CA SER A 212 27.47 -7.13 -13.38
C SER A 212 28.69 -6.76 -12.54
N ASP A 213 28.78 -7.29 -11.31
CA ASP A 213 29.79 -6.95 -10.30
C ASP A 213 29.97 -5.42 -10.14
N SER A 214 28.84 -4.70 -10.12
CA SER A 214 28.83 -3.24 -10.16
C SER A 214 27.69 -2.63 -9.35
N ILE A 215 27.85 -1.36 -8.96
CA ILE A 215 26.79 -0.61 -8.28
C ILE A 215 25.88 0.01 -9.35
N LYS A 216 24.60 -0.33 -9.32
CA LYS A 216 23.56 0.22 -10.19
C LYS A 216 22.57 1.08 -9.41
N LEU A 217 21.96 2.04 -10.11
CA LEU A 217 20.84 2.81 -9.59
C LEU A 217 19.54 2.04 -9.82
N GLN A 218 18.71 1.97 -8.78
CA GLN A 218 17.41 1.33 -8.81
C GLN A 218 16.32 2.26 -8.27
N PRO A 219 15.09 2.19 -8.79
CA PRO A 219 13.97 3.00 -8.28
C PRO A 219 13.69 2.70 -6.81
N TYR A 220 13.33 3.72 -6.05
CA TYR A 220 13.07 3.58 -4.62
C TYR A 220 11.74 2.84 -4.36
N SER A 221 10.75 2.97 -5.24
CA SER A 221 9.43 2.34 -5.11
C SER A 221 9.47 0.85 -4.81
N GLN A 222 10.37 0.10 -5.46
CA GLN A 222 10.53 -1.35 -5.28
C GLN A 222 10.92 -1.69 -3.83
N ARG A 223 11.93 -0.99 -3.28
CA ARG A 223 12.41 -1.20 -1.91
C ARG A 223 11.38 -0.70 -0.89
N LEU A 224 10.75 0.44 -1.14
CA LEU A 224 9.71 0.96 -0.25
C LEU A 224 8.50 0.02 -0.17
N ALA A 225 8.09 -0.58 -1.30
CA ALA A 225 7.03 -1.58 -1.31
C ALA A 225 7.39 -2.80 -0.45
N GLY A 226 8.63 -3.29 -0.55
CA GLY A 226 9.14 -4.35 0.33
C GLY A 226 9.16 -3.93 1.81
N VAL A 227 9.61 -2.71 2.13
CA VAL A 227 9.63 -2.19 3.50
C VAL A 227 8.23 -2.12 4.08
N ILE A 228 7.25 -1.66 3.30
CA ILE A 228 5.84 -1.62 3.69
C ILE A 228 5.32 -3.04 3.95
N ALA A 229 5.59 -3.99 3.04
CA ALA A 229 5.16 -5.38 3.20
C ALA A 229 5.78 -6.05 4.44
N ALA A 230 7.08 -5.85 4.68
CA ALA A 230 7.76 -6.35 5.86
C ALA A 230 7.22 -5.73 7.15
N LYS A 231 6.97 -4.42 7.16
CA LYS A 231 6.40 -3.73 8.32
C LYS A 231 5.00 -4.22 8.65
N ASP A 232 4.18 -4.48 7.63
CA ASP A 232 2.85 -5.05 7.78
C ASP A 232 2.88 -6.42 8.46
N VAL A 233 3.82 -7.28 8.09
CA VAL A 233 3.98 -8.61 8.69
C VAL A 233 4.52 -8.51 10.12
N GLU A 234 5.47 -7.61 10.37
CA GLU A 234 6.15 -7.48 11.67
C GLU A 234 5.31 -6.76 12.73
N LYS A 235 4.67 -5.65 12.35
CA LYS A 235 3.97 -4.73 13.26
C LYS A 235 2.50 -4.55 12.94
N GLY A 236 2.12 -4.71 11.68
CA GLY A 236 0.77 -4.48 11.17
C GLY A 236 0.65 -3.23 10.32
N TYR A 237 -0.36 -3.21 9.46
CA TYR A 237 -0.63 -2.18 8.47
C TYR A 237 -0.93 -0.77 9.01
N HIS A 238 -1.24 -0.66 10.31
CA HIS A 238 -1.50 0.60 11.00
C HIS A 238 -0.20 1.33 11.39
N TRP A 239 0.95 0.69 11.22
CA TRP A 239 2.26 1.32 11.42
C TRP A 239 2.71 2.09 10.17
N SER A 240 3.33 3.24 10.41
CA SER A 240 3.97 4.02 9.36
C SER A 240 5.21 3.30 8.82
N PRO A 241 5.47 3.35 7.49
CA PRO A 241 6.71 2.83 6.92
C PRO A 241 7.94 3.70 7.27
N SER A 242 7.74 4.95 7.66
CA SER A 242 8.81 5.88 8.04
C SER A 242 9.64 5.37 9.24
N ASN A 243 10.90 5.79 9.31
CA ASN A 243 11.91 5.38 10.27
C ASN A 243 12.24 3.87 10.26
N THR A 244 11.99 3.20 9.13
CA THR A 244 12.36 1.79 8.94
C THR A 244 13.63 1.69 8.11
N GLU A 245 14.55 0.81 8.51
CA GLU A 245 15.78 0.55 7.78
C GLU A 245 15.48 -0.10 6.42
N ILE A 246 16.18 0.35 5.39
CA ILE A 246 16.08 -0.19 4.03
C ILE A 246 17.20 -1.22 3.86
N GLN A 247 16.83 -2.49 3.70
CA GLN A 247 17.80 -3.56 3.49
C GLN A 247 18.25 -3.64 2.03
N GLY A 248 19.42 -4.25 1.79
CA GLY A 248 19.97 -4.56 0.46
C GLY A 248 20.34 -3.36 -0.42
N ILE A 249 20.65 -2.22 0.19
CA ILE A 249 21.20 -1.05 -0.51
C ILE A 249 22.58 -0.69 0.03
N VAL A 250 23.42 -0.15 -0.84
CA VAL A 250 24.79 0.30 -0.51
C VAL A 250 24.90 1.82 -0.45
N GLY A 251 23.88 2.53 -0.91
CA GLY A 251 23.84 3.98 -0.87
C GLY A 251 22.59 4.58 -1.47
N VAL A 252 22.60 5.90 -1.59
CA VAL A 252 21.59 6.69 -2.31
C VAL A 252 22.24 7.37 -3.50
N GLU A 253 21.45 7.63 -4.54
CA GLU A 253 21.88 8.37 -5.72
C GLU A 253 22.50 9.72 -5.33
N ARG A 254 21.74 10.51 -4.57
CA ARG A 254 22.13 11.80 -4.03
C ARG A 254 22.07 11.79 -2.51
N GLN A 255 23.17 12.18 -1.87
CA GLN A 255 23.18 12.38 -0.43
C GLN A 255 22.36 13.61 -0.10
N LEU A 256 21.31 13.44 0.71
CA LEU A 256 20.50 14.53 1.22
C LEU A 256 21.03 14.96 2.58
N THR A 257 21.08 16.27 2.81
CA THR A 257 21.28 16.80 4.15
C THR A 257 20.15 16.33 5.05
N SER A 258 20.51 15.67 6.15
CA SER A 258 19.54 15.10 7.08
C SER A 258 20.05 15.24 8.52
N MET A 259 19.26 15.92 9.34
CA MET A 259 19.53 16.09 10.76
C MET A 259 18.19 16.18 11.50
N ILE A 260 18.08 15.49 12.62
CA ILE A 260 16.79 15.29 13.32
C ILE A 260 16.22 16.61 13.86
N ASN A 261 17.08 17.58 14.14
CA ASN A 261 16.72 18.89 14.70
C ASN A 261 16.97 20.06 13.75
N ASP A 262 17.23 19.81 12.45
CA ASP A 262 17.43 20.86 11.46
C ASP A 262 16.21 21.00 10.53
N PRO A 263 15.38 22.03 10.73
CA PRO A 263 14.24 22.29 9.85
C PRO A 263 14.67 22.76 8.44
N THR A 264 15.92 23.16 8.25
CA THR A 264 16.43 23.63 6.95
C THR A 264 17.06 22.52 6.10
N SER A 265 17.05 21.29 6.60
CA SER A 265 17.56 20.12 5.87
C SER A 265 16.74 19.82 4.61
N GLU A 266 17.40 19.33 3.56
CA GLU A 266 16.75 18.97 2.29
C GLU A 266 15.69 17.88 2.50
N VAL A 267 15.96 16.92 3.40
CA VAL A 267 14.98 15.92 3.81
C VAL A 267 13.70 16.57 4.36
N ASN A 268 13.81 17.61 5.19
CA ASN A 268 12.64 18.31 5.70
C ASN A 268 11.89 19.07 4.58
N ALA A 269 12.62 19.80 3.73
CA ALA A 269 12.02 20.53 2.60
C ALA A 269 11.24 19.62 1.63
N LEU A 270 11.74 18.41 1.37
CA LEU A 270 11.07 17.40 0.54
C LEU A 270 9.83 16.81 1.24
N ASN A 271 9.92 16.53 2.53
CA ASN A 271 8.78 16.04 3.31
C ASN A 271 7.66 17.08 3.42
N GLU A 272 8.00 18.37 3.54
CA GLU A 272 7.04 19.49 3.49
C GLU A 272 6.25 19.53 2.16
N CYS A 273 6.80 18.92 1.11
CA CYS A 273 6.18 18.77 -0.19
C CYS A 273 5.54 17.39 -0.39
N GLY A 274 5.38 16.57 0.66
CA GLY A 274 4.73 15.25 0.59
C GLY A 274 5.56 14.18 -0.11
N VAL A 275 6.88 14.34 -0.18
CA VAL A 275 7.80 13.38 -0.79
C VAL A 275 8.46 12.54 0.29
N VAL A 276 8.36 11.22 0.18
CA VAL A 276 9.07 10.25 1.02
C VAL A 276 10.50 10.13 0.56
N THR A 277 11.43 10.21 1.50
CA THR A 277 12.86 10.27 1.26
C THR A 277 13.64 9.20 2.01
N VAL A 278 14.97 9.29 1.94
CA VAL A 278 15.88 8.47 2.72
C VAL A 278 16.61 9.35 3.73
N PHE A 279 16.52 8.99 5.00
CA PHE A 279 17.30 9.58 6.08
C PHE A 279 18.58 8.77 6.28
N ASN A 280 19.72 9.48 6.37
CA ASN A 280 21.01 8.88 6.66
C ASN A 280 21.84 9.84 7.52
N SER A 281 21.87 9.56 8.81
CA SER A 281 22.73 10.22 9.79
C SER A 281 23.71 9.23 10.44
N TYR A 282 24.68 9.74 11.19
CA TYR A 282 25.76 8.94 11.78
C TYR A 282 25.20 7.78 12.63
N GLY A 283 25.54 6.55 12.25
CA GLY A 283 25.12 5.33 12.94
C GLY A 283 23.65 4.91 12.74
N SER A 284 22.86 5.66 11.94
CA SER A 284 21.43 5.36 11.75
C SER A 284 21.13 4.33 10.66
N GLY A 285 22.09 4.07 9.75
CA GLY A 285 21.86 3.32 8.51
C GLY A 285 21.08 4.13 7.48
N PHE A 286 20.61 3.49 6.42
CA PHE A 286 19.67 4.10 5.47
C PHE A 286 18.25 3.78 5.90
N ARG A 287 17.45 4.81 6.19
CA ARG A 287 16.08 4.65 6.66
C ARG A 287 15.10 5.35 5.75
N THR A 288 13.95 4.74 5.54
CA THR A 288 12.80 5.41 4.93
C THR A 288 12.38 6.58 5.80
N TRP A 289 12.18 7.76 5.23
CA TRP A 289 11.84 8.97 5.99
C TRP A 289 10.78 9.80 5.29
N GLY A 290 9.59 9.79 5.87
CA GLY A 290 8.39 10.43 5.33
C GLY A 290 7.20 9.50 5.42
N ASN A 291 6.04 10.05 5.77
CA ASN A 291 4.81 9.29 5.98
C ASN A 291 3.56 9.97 5.40
N ARG A 292 3.77 10.98 4.55
CA ARG A 292 2.72 11.73 3.86
C ARG A 292 2.53 11.19 2.44
N SER A 293 1.31 11.26 1.94
CA SER A 293 0.96 10.99 0.55
C SER A 293 1.15 12.23 -0.32
N ALA A 294 0.93 12.08 -1.63
CA ALA A 294 0.93 13.19 -2.57
C ALA A 294 -0.20 14.21 -2.30
N ALA A 295 -1.22 13.88 -1.50
CA ALA A 295 -2.23 14.89 -1.13
C ALA A 295 -1.66 16.04 -0.29
N TYR A 296 -0.52 15.85 0.38
CA TYR A 296 0.18 16.93 1.06
C TYR A 296 0.88 17.88 0.07
N PRO A 297 0.85 19.21 0.30
CA PRO A 297 0.23 19.94 1.41
C PRO A 297 -1.23 20.39 1.17
N SER A 298 -1.81 20.05 0.01
CA SER A 298 -3.16 20.49 -0.37
C SER A 298 -4.28 19.98 0.57
N SER A 299 -4.09 18.82 1.18
CA SER A 299 -4.96 18.25 2.21
C SER A 299 -4.19 18.05 3.52
N THR A 300 -4.72 18.63 4.59
CA THR A 300 -4.21 18.46 5.96
C THR A 300 -5.01 17.43 6.75
N ASN A 301 -5.98 16.77 6.13
CA ASN A 301 -6.74 15.70 6.76
C ASN A 301 -5.79 14.55 7.16
N PRO A 302 -6.00 13.89 8.33
CA PRO A 302 -5.23 12.71 8.72
C PRO A 302 -5.14 11.60 7.66
N THR A 303 -6.09 11.53 6.71
CA THR A 303 -6.08 10.63 5.56
C THR A 303 -4.87 10.77 4.64
N ASN A 304 -4.13 11.88 4.73
CA ASN A 304 -2.87 12.06 4.01
C ASN A 304 -1.71 11.23 4.62
N PHE A 305 -1.82 10.74 5.85
CA PHE A 305 -0.84 9.80 6.38
C PHE A 305 -1.01 8.42 5.74
N ILE A 306 0.11 7.84 5.27
CA ILE A 306 0.13 6.55 4.55
C ILE A 306 -0.56 5.46 5.39
N ASN A 307 -0.22 5.34 6.68
CA ASN A 307 -0.78 4.31 7.55
C ASN A 307 -2.28 4.51 7.84
N VAL A 308 -2.73 5.76 7.93
CA VAL A 308 -4.15 6.07 8.18
C VAL A 308 -5.00 5.69 6.97
N ARG A 309 -4.59 6.08 5.76
CA ARG A 309 -5.28 5.71 4.51
C ARG A 309 -5.32 4.19 4.31
N ARG A 310 -4.18 3.52 4.49
CA ARG A 310 -4.08 2.05 4.39
C ARG A 310 -4.97 1.34 5.40
N THR A 311 -5.00 1.80 6.65
CA THR A 311 -5.87 1.23 7.68
C THR A 311 -7.34 1.37 7.31
N ALA A 312 -7.76 2.54 6.81
CA ALA A 312 -9.12 2.75 6.37
C ALA A 312 -9.52 1.82 5.23
N ASP A 313 -8.66 1.65 4.23
CA ASP A 313 -8.92 0.76 3.10
C ASP A 313 -9.10 -0.70 3.53
N ILE A 314 -8.22 -1.18 4.41
CA ILE A 314 -8.26 -2.54 4.94
C ILE A 314 -9.54 -2.77 5.75
N ILE A 315 -9.97 -1.80 6.55
CA ILE A 315 -11.20 -1.89 7.34
C ILE A 315 -12.42 -1.96 6.43
N HIS A 316 -12.54 -1.01 5.49
CA HIS A 316 -13.69 -0.95 4.58
C HIS A 316 -13.86 -2.25 3.80
N GLU A 317 -12.76 -2.76 3.24
CA GLU A 317 -12.79 -3.99 2.45
C GLU A 317 -13.06 -5.23 3.29
N SER A 318 -12.48 -5.32 4.50
CA SER A 318 -12.75 -6.43 5.42
C SER A 318 -14.22 -6.46 5.84
N VAL A 319 -14.81 -5.28 6.10
CA VAL A 319 -16.24 -5.17 6.41
C VAL A 319 -17.07 -5.60 5.21
N GLU A 320 -16.85 -5.03 4.02
CA GLU A 320 -17.60 -5.36 2.80
C GLU A 320 -17.58 -6.86 2.49
N TYR A 321 -16.42 -7.52 2.52
CA TYR A 321 -16.33 -8.96 2.26
C TYR A 321 -17.04 -9.79 3.33
N SER A 322 -16.97 -9.38 4.59
CA SER A 322 -17.69 -10.08 5.65
C SER A 322 -19.21 -9.88 5.58
N MET A 323 -19.70 -8.82 4.94
CA MET A 323 -21.14 -8.56 4.82
C MET A 323 -21.81 -9.42 3.75
N LEU A 324 -21.05 -10.04 2.83
CA LEU A 324 -21.59 -10.94 1.80
C LEU A 324 -22.47 -12.06 2.37
N GLN A 325 -22.19 -12.52 3.59
CA GLN A 325 -22.97 -13.58 4.24
C GLN A 325 -24.37 -13.15 4.72
N PHE A 326 -24.60 -11.84 4.89
CA PHE A 326 -25.89 -11.26 5.28
C PHE A 326 -26.70 -10.81 4.07
N MET A 327 -26.10 -10.85 2.88
CA MET A 327 -26.73 -10.51 1.62
C MET A 327 -27.90 -11.49 1.36
N ASP A 328 -29.00 -10.97 0.84
CA ASP A 328 -30.27 -11.68 0.60
C ASP A 328 -31.02 -12.22 1.85
N TYR A 329 -30.61 -11.84 3.06
CA TYR A 329 -31.39 -12.19 4.25
C TYR A 329 -32.65 -11.32 4.34
N PRO A 330 -33.78 -11.87 4.83
CA PRO A 330 -34.98 -11.08 5.04
C PRO A 330 -34.69 -9.95 6.04
N ILE A 331 -35.03 -8.71 5.66
CA ILE A 331 -34.78 -7.54 6.50
C ILE A 331 -35.72 -7.59 7.71
N ASP A 332 -35.14 -7.74 8.89
CA ASP A 332 -35.79 -7.53 10.18
C ASP A 332 -34.83 -6.78 11.13
N ASN A 333 -35.33 -6.40 12.31
CA ASN A 333 -34.50 -5.71 13.31
C ASN A 333 -33.35 -6.60 13.79
N GLY A 334 -33.53 -7.93 13.79
CA GLY A 334 -32.48 -8.87 14.19
C GLY A 334 -31.30 -8.87 13.23
N LEU A 335 -31.54 -8.73 11.93
CA LEU A 335 -30.52 -8.59 10.90
C LEU A 335 -29.74 -7.28 11.08
N ILE A 336 -30.45 -6.17 11.27
CA ILE A 336 -29.84 -4.84 11.49
C ILE A 336 -28.92 -4.87 12.72
N ASP A 337 -29.41 -5.40 13.84
CA ASP A 337 -28.64 -5.53 15.08
C ASP A 337 -27.44 -6.49 14.89
N SER A 338 -27.63 -7.60 14.17
CA SER A 338 -26.57 -8.57 13.90
C SER A 338 -25.44 -7.98 13.04
N ILE A 339 -25.76 -7.21 12.01
CA ILE A 339 -24.78 -6.51 11.16
C ILE A 339 -24.01 -5.50 12.00
N CYS A 340 -24.73 -4.64 12.72
CA CYS A 340 -24.15 -3.58 13.54
C CYS A 340 -23.21 -4.16 14.61
N GLU A 341 -23.65 -5.20 15.33
CA GLU A 341 -22.86 -5.85 16.38
C GLU A 341 -21.64 -6.59 15.80
N THR A 342 -21.78 -7.23 14.64
CA THR A 342 -20.66 -7.90 13.96
C THR A 342 -19.54 -6.91 13.61
N VAL A 343 -19.89 -5.75 13.04
CA VAL A 343 -18.91 -4.69 12.74
C VAL A 343 -18.31 -4.11 14.02
N ASN A 344 -19.13 -3.86 15.05
CA ASN A 344 -18.65 -3.34 16.34
C ASN A 344 -17.72 -4.32 17.07
N GLN A 345 -17.93 -5.62 16.96
CA GLN A 345 -17.00 -6.63 17.50
C GLN A 345 -15.67 -6.66 16.78
N PHE A 346 -15.68 -6.50 15.45
CA PHE A 346 -14.47 -6.35 14.68
C PHE A 346 -13.69 -5.09 15.07
N ILE A 347 -14.37 -3.94 15.17
CA ILE A 347 -13.73 -2.69 15.62
C ILE A 347 -13.13 -2.85 17.01
N ARG A 348 -13.86 -3.45 17.97
CA ARG A 348 -13.31 -3.75 19.31
C ARG A 348 -12.07 -4.64 19.26
N THR A 349 -12.04 -5.62 18.36
CA THR A 349 -10.86 -6.47 18.14
C THR A 349 -9.68 -5.66 17.61
N LEU A 350 -9.92 -4.73 16.67
CA LEU A 350 -8.89 -3.85 16.14
C LEU A 350 -8.36 -2.85 17.18
N ILE A 351 -9.23 -2.31 18.04
CA ILE A 351 -8.83 -1.48 19.18
C ILE A 351 -7.96 -2.30 20.14
N GLY A 352 -8.37 -3.53 20.48
CA GLY A 352 -7.59 -4.43 21.33
C GLY A 352 -6.20 -4.78 20.76
N ARG A 353 -6.04 -4.75 19.43
CA ARG A 353 -4.75 -4.92 18.74
C ARG A 353 -3.94 -3.63 18.59
N GLY A 354 -4.50 -2.47 18.96
CA GLY A 354 -3.87 -1.16 18.75
C GLY A 354 -3.94 -0.65 17.30
N ALA A 355 -4.69 -1.31 16.42
CA ALA A 355 -4.86 -0.88 15.03
C ALA A 355 -5.83 0.31 14.88
N LEU A 356 -6.69 0.52 15.87
CA LEU A 356 -7.59 1.65 15.99
C LEU A 356 -7.48 2.26 17.39
N ILE A 357 -7.68 3.58 17.49
CA ILE A 357 -7.83 4.28 18.76
C ILE A 357 -9.26 4.10 19.28
N ASP A 358 -10.24 4.37 18.41
CA ASP A 358 -11.66 4.21 18.70
C ASP A 358 -12.45 4.03 17.39
N GLY A 359 -13.69 3.56 17.51
CA GLY A 359 -14.63 3.49 16.42
C GLY A 359 -15.95 2.80 16.80
N LYS A 360 -16.96 3.01 15.96
CA LYS A 360 -18.29 2.40 16.10
C LYS A 360 -18.99 2.31 14.75
N CYS A 361 -19.86 1.32 14.65
CA CYS A 361 -20.88 1.20 13.60
C CYS A 361 -22.24 1.54 14.22
N THR A 362 -23.02 2.39 13.57
CA THR A 362 -24.37 2.75 14.01
C THR A 362 -25.37 2.70 12.86
N PHE A 363 -26.59 2.26 13.17
CA PHE A 363 -27.72 2.32 12.26
C PHE A 363 -28.54 3.58 12.54
N ASN A 364 -28.58 4.52 11.60
CA ASN A 364 -29.35 5.75 11.74
C ASN A 364 -30.68 5.63 10.99
N GLN A 365 -31.80 5.78 11.69
CA GLN A 365 -33.14 5.69 11.10
C GLN A 365 -33.42 6.82 10.09
N ASP A 366 -32.83 8.00 10.26
CA ASP A 366 -33.03 9.13 9.35
C ASP A 366 -32.47 8.85 7.94
N LYS A 367 -31.40 8.04 7.86
CA LYS A 367 -30.79 7.59 6.60
C LYS A 367 -31.49 6.37 5.99
N ASN A 368 -32.45 5.78 6.70
CA ASN A 368 -33.14 4.56 6.32
C ASN A 368 -34.67 4.76 6.39
N PRO A 369 -35.24 5.66 5.57
CA PRO A 369 -36.69 5.81 5.50
C PRO A 369 -37.35 4.52 4.98
N ALA A 370 -38.61 4.31 5.33
CA ALA A 370 -39.35 3.09 4.96
C ALA A 370 -39.38 2.80 3.45
N THR A 371 -39.25 3.83 2.60
CA THR A 371 -39.16 3.68 1.14
C THR A 371 -37.87 2.99 0.70
N GLU A 372 -36.73 3.31 1.33
CA GLU A 372 -35.45 2.66 1.03
C GLU A 372 -35.40 1.23 1.57
N ILE A 373 -35.94 1.02 2.77
CA ILE A 373 -36.05 -0.33 3.35
C ILE A 373 -36.98 -1.21 2.49
N ALA A 374 -38.08 -0.66 1.96
CA ALA A 374 -38.96 -1.37 1.04
C ALA A 374 -38.26 -1.73 -0.29
N ASN A 375 -37.27 -0.94 -0.72
CA ASN A 375 -36.40 -1.25 -1.85
C ASN A 375 -35.26 -2.23 -1.49
N GLY A 376 -35.16 -2.66 -0.24
CA GLY A 376 -34.11 -3.57 0.23
C GLY A 376 -32.78 -2.90 0.58
N HIS A 377 -32.73 -1.57 0.69
CA HIS A 377 -31.51 -0.84 0.98
C HIS A 377 -31.36 -0.55 2.48
N LEU A 378 -30.16 -0.82 3.02
CA LEU A 378 -29.77 -0.48 4.38
C LEU A 378 -28.46 0.31 4.37
N THR A 379 -28.44 1.44 5.05
CA THR A 379 -27.28 2.32 5.20
C THR A 379 -26.81 2.33 6.65
N PHE A 380 -25.54 2.01 6.87
CA PHE A 380 -24.88 2.03 8.18
C PHE A 380 -23.77 3.09 8.19
N ASP A 381 -23.60 3.75 9.32
CA ASP A 381 -22.52 4.70 9.54
C ASP A 381 -21.38 4.02 10.28
N ILE A 382 -20.17 4.08 9.74
CA ILE A 382 -18.97 3.57 10.38
C ILE A 382 -18.03 4.74 10.64
N GLU A 383 -17.78 5.02 11.92
CA GLU A 383 -16.85 6.05 12.38
C GLU A 383 -15.66 5.36 13.05
N PHE A 384 -14.43 5.72 12.68
CA PHE A 384 -13.23 5.15 13.29
C PHE A 384 -12.02 6.08 13.13
N MET A 385 -11.04 5.92 14.00
CA MET A 385 -9.77 6.65 13.92
C MET A 385 -8.58 5.71 14.14
N PRO A 386 -7.72 5.49 13.11
CA PRO A 386 -6.44 4.83 13.27
C PRO A 386 -5.45 5.69 14.06
N PRO A 387 -4.41 5.10 14.69
CA PRO A 387 -3.36 5.87 15.34
C PRO A 387 -2.59 6.73 14.32
N THR A 388 -2.58 8.05 14.53
CA THR A 388 -1.73 8.95 13.73
C THR A 388 -0.27 8.77 14.13
N PRO A 389 0.66 8.76 13.16
CA PRO A 389 2.08 8.66 13.47
C PRO A 389 2.59 9.92 14.17
N ALA A 390 3.50 9.76 15.13
CA ALA A 390 4.16 10.87 15.81
C ALA A 390 5.25 11.50 14.91
N GLU A 391 4.84 12.40 14.03
CA GLU A 391 5.73 13.07 13.06
C GLU A 391 6.66 14.11 13.71
N ARG A 392 6.23 14.75 14.81
CA ARG A 392 7.02 15.74 15.55
C ARG A 392 6.83 15.57 17.06
N ILE A 393 7.94 15.56 17.80
CA ILE A 393 7.97 15.57 19.26
C ILE A 393 8.73 16.82 19.71
N THR A 394 8.11 17.65 20.55
CA THR A 394 8.71 18.90 21.06
C THR A 394 8.80 18.81 22.58
N PHE A 395 9.98 19.07 23.13
CA PHE A 395 10.19 19.20 24.59
C PHE A 395 10.42 20.66 24.95
N GLU A 396 9.66 21.17 25.93
CA GLU A 396 9.94 22.45 26.56
C GLU A 396 10.85 22.22 27.77
N SER A 397 12.04 22.81 27.75
CA SER A 397 13.02 22.70 28.84
C SER A 397 13.08 23.99 29.64
N PHE A 398 13.06 23.86 30.96
CA PHE A 398 13.10 24.98 31.90
C PHE A 398 14.33 24.87 32.79
N ILE A 399 15.16 25.92 32.83
CA ILE A 399 16.22 26.05 33.83
C ILE A 399 15.62 26.78 35.03
N ASN A 400 15.12 26.02 36.01
CA ASN A 400 14.41 26.56 37.16
C ASN A 400 15.37 26.90 38.33
N ILE A 401 15.55 28.20 38.58
CA ILE A 401 16.39 28.70 39.69
C ILE A 401 15.81 28.40 41.08
N GLU A 402 14.51 28.11 41.21
CA GLU A 402 13.90 27.75 42.49
C GLU A 402 14.36 26.39 43.00
N LEU A 403 14.84 25.52 42.10
CA LEU A 403 15.47 24.26 42.48
C LEU A 403 16.78 24.48 43.25
N LEU A 404 17.36 25.68 43.23
CA LEU A 404 18.53 26.02 44.04
C LEU A 404 18.19 26.24 45.52
N LYS A 405 16.91 26.38 45.90
CA LYS A 405 16.49 26.50 47.30
C LYS A 405 16.83 25.24 48.14
N SER A 406 17.10 24.10 47.49
CA SER A 406 17.55 22.87 48.16
C SER A 406 19.05 22.84 48.47
N LEU A 407 19.83 23.81 47.98
CA LEU A 407 21.26 23.91 48.27
C LEU A 407 21.47 24.74 49.55
N GLY A 408 22.09 24.14 50.57
CA GLY A 408 22.46 24.82 51.82
C GLY A 408 21.48 24.65 52.99
N GLY A 409 20.43 23.84 52.85
CA GLY A 409 19.60 23.40 53.99
C GLY A 409 20.27 22.26 54.74
N SER A 410 20.80 22.53 55.93
CA SER A 410 21.18 21.53 56.95
C SER A 410 19.97 21.10 57.76
#